data_AF-A0A6C0BDX8-F1
#
_entry.id   AF-A0A6C0BDX8-F1
#
_cell.length_a   1.000
_cell.length_b   1.000
_cell.length_c   1.000
_cell.angle_alpha   90.00
_cell.angle_beta   90.00
_cell.angle_gamma   90.00
#
_symmetry.space_group_name_H-M   'P 1'
#
loop_
_entity.id
_entity.type
_entity.pdbx_description
1 polymer ?
#
loop_
_entity_poly.entity_id
_entity_poly.type
_entity_poly.pdbx_seq_one_letter_code
_entity_poly.pdbx_strand_id
1 'polypeptide(L)'
;MLLDDYDVIEIFSLVVILLLILLIISLVNRVYADDYPKTAEYIQSIEMNNGDLVCVSYPNFAGGFVTSFSRSIWSHTGTIWVDPISNIRYVLEGAIYKHNKYKHFIKIPLETWLYFNRKSIIAYKKYIGPAIDSNFIDSIYQQYNNCKLEGFNFLWARFLFDKDYYEYTKNSKLTCLEFTVILGQEINIYKKDKIYCSYFPDHVVNNKISFCEGVSYSSPIKIKYQITDTVLLREDIKNYKKFWKN
;
A
#
# COMPACT_ATOMS: atom_id res chain seq x y z
N MET A 1 -12.66 24.91 30.41
CA MET A 1 -12.17 26.11 29.71
C MET A 1 -12.52 25.91 28.25
N LEU A 2 -13.44 26.69 27.71
CA LEU A 2 -13.75 26.66 26.27
C LEU A 2 -12.71 27.53 25.57
N LEU A 3 -12.18 27.07 24.44
CA LEU A 3 -11.30 27.86 23.58
C LEU A 3 -12.11 29.07 23.09
N ASP A 4 -11.51 30.25 23.11
CA ASP A 4 -12.13 31.42 22.49
C ASP A 4 -11.88 31.45 20.96
N ASP A 5 -12.53 32.38 20.26
CA ASP A 5 -12.40 32.47 18.80
C ASP A 5 -10.95 32.75 18.35
N TYR A 6 -10.16 33.44 19.18
CA TYR A 6 -8.77 33.73 18.90
C TYR A 6 -7.90 32.47 19.01
N ASP A 7 -8.09 31.68 20.07
CA ASP A 7 -7.45 30.38 20.25
C ASP A 7 -7.72 29.45 19.07
N VAL A 8 -8.98 29.43 18.58
CA VAL A 8 -9.37 28.61 17.42
C VAL A 8 -8.67 29.06 16.14
N ILE A 9 -8.59 30.38 15.89
CA ILE A 9 -7.89 30.94 14.73
C ILE A 9 -6.39 30.63 14.79
N GLU A 10 -5.77 30.74 15.97
CA GLU A 10 -4.35 30.46 16.17
C GLU A 10 -4.04 28.99 15.91
N ILE A 11 -4.81 28.07 16.50
CA ILE A 11 -4.68 26.62 16.28
C ILE A 11 -4.86 26.30 14.80
N PHE A 12 -5.89 26.85 14.14
CA PHE A 12 -6.14 26.62 12.72
C PHE A 12 -4.98 27.13 11.85
N SER A 13 -4.45 28.31 12.16
CA SER A 13 -3.30 28.90 11.44
C SER A 13 -2.05 28.02 11.57
N LEU A 14 -1.76 27.51 12.77
CA LEU A 14 -0.65 26.58 13.00
C LEU A 14 -0.82 25.27 12.22
N VAL A 15 -2.04 24.72 12.19
CA VAL A 15 -2.35 23.52 11.40
C VAL A 15 -2.14 23.77 9.91
N VAL A 16 -2.59 24.91 9.37
CA VAL A 16 -2.39 25.27 7.96
C VAL A 16 -0.91 25.42 7.63
N ILE A 17 -0.13 26.11 8.48
CA ILE A 17 1.32 26.25 8.30
C ILE A 17 2.01 24.88 8.31
N LEU A 18 1.66 24.00 9.26
CA LEU A 18 2.20 22.65 9.33
C LEU A 18 1.89 21.84 8.07
N LEU A 19 0.66 21.91 7.56
CA LEU A 19 0.26 21.24 6.32
C LEU A 19 1.01 21.78 5.10
N LEU A 20 1.26 23.09 5.03
CA LEU A 20 2.08 23.69 3.97
C LEU A 20 3.54 23.22 4.04
N ILE A 21 4.13 23.15 5.24
CA ILE A 21 5.47 22.61 5.44
C ILE A 21 5.54 21.15 4.98
N LEU A 22 4.57 20.31 5.38
CA LEU A 22 4.51 18.91 4.96
C LEU A 22 4.35 18.77 3.44
N LEU A 23 3.57 19.64 2.80
CA LEU A 23 3.42 19.68 1.35
C LEU A 23 4.73 20.06 0.66
N ILE A 24 5.43 21.09 1.13
CA ILE A 24 6.74 21.50 0.59
C ILE A 24 7.74 20.34 0.74
N ILE A 25 7.83 19.73 1.91
CA ILE A 25 8.69 18.55 2.14
C ILE A 25 8.32 17.42 1.18
N SER A 26 7.03 17.15 0.97
CA SER A 26 6.57 16.14 0.02
C SER A 26 7.05 16.42 -1.40
N LEU A 27 6.90 17.67 -1.87
CA LEU A 27 7.33 18.08 -3.20
C LEU A 27 8.84 17.97 -3.36
N VAL A 28 9.61 18.45 -2.38
CA VAL A 28 11.07 18.31 -2.34
C VAL A 28 11.46 16.83 -2.39
N ASN A 29 10.89 16.00 -1.52
CA ASN A 29 11.15 14.56 -1.50
C ASN A 29 10.84 13.91 -2.85
N ARG A 30 9.73 14.27 -3.53
CA ARG A 30 9.41 13.73 -4.85
C ARG A 30 10.40 14.14 -5.94
N VAL A 31 10.84 15.40 -5.92
CA VAL A 31 11.78 15.93 -6.91
C VAL A 31 13.16 15.29 -6.75
N TYR A 32 13.60 15.06 -5.50
CA TYR A 32 14.92 14.50 -5.20
C TYR A 32 14.92 12.99 -4.96
N ALA A 33 13.75 12.34 -4.99
CA ALA A 33 13.66 10.89 -4.86
C ALA A 33 14.30 10.22 -6.09
N ASP A 34 15.25 9.33 -5.83
CA ASP A 34 15.96 8.54 -6.84
C ASP A 34 15.33 7.15 -7.06
N ASP A 35 14.12 6.93 -6.53
CA ASP A 35 13.46 5.63 -6.46
C ASP A 35 12.31 5.43 -7.45
N TYR A 36 12.30 6.22 -8.52
CA TYR A 36 11.46 5.98 -9.70
C TYR A 36 11.84 4.67 -10.41
N PRO A 37 10.86 3.91 -10.94
CA PRO A 37 11.18 2.72 -11.74
C PRO A 37 12.03 3.09 -12.96
N LYS A 38 13.13 2.35 -13.16
CA LYS A 38 14.07 2.58 -14.29
C LYS A 38 13.53 2.02 -15.61
N THR A 39 12.72 0.98 -15.54
CA THR A 39 12.13 0.31 -16.71
C THR A 39 10.60 0.35 -16.66
N ALA A 40 9.98 0.18 -17.82
CA ALA A 40 8.54 0.15 -17.97
C ALA A 40 8.11 -0.94 -18.97
N GLU A 41 7.26 -1.85 -18.52
CA GLU A 41 6.94 -3.10 -19.23
C GLU A 41 5.44 -3.41 -19.17
N TYR A 42 4.93 -4.09 -20.19
CA TYR A 42 3.59 -4.69 -20.16
C TYR A 42 3.70 -6.01 -19.41
N ILE A 43 3.11 -6.08 -18.22
CA ILE A 43 3.12 -7.29 -17.39
C ILE A 43 1.74 -7.91 -17.45
N GLN A 44 1.66 -9.15 -17.92
CA GLN A 44 0.39 -9.88 -17.94
C GLN A 44 0.07 -10.36 -16.53
N SER A 45 -1.22 -10.35 -16.14
CA SER A 45 -1.64 -10.79 -14.80
C SER A 45 -1.28 -12.25 -14.49
N ILE A 46 -1.19 -13.10 -15.51
CA ILE A 46 -0.76 -14.50 -15.37
C ILE A 46 0.69 -14.63 -14.89
N GLU A 47 1.55 -13.64 -15.15
CA GLU A 47 2.95 -13.64 -14.76
C GLU A 47 3.16 -13.30 -13.27
N MET A 48 2.11 -12.78 -12.61
CA MET A 48 2.13 -12.44 -11.19
C MET A 48 1.74 -13.65 -10.33
N ASN A 49 2.50 -13.89 -9.28
CA ASN A 49 2.47 -15.05 -8.39
C ASN A 49 2.37 -14.62 -6.92
N ASN A 50 2.11 -15.60 -6.05
CA ASN A 50 2.05 -15.39 -4.60
C ASN A 50 3.30 -14.68 -4.08
N GLY A 51 3.08 -13.65 -3.26
CA GLY A 51 4.16 -12.88 -2.62
C GLY A 51 4.75 -11.78 -3.48
N ASP A 52 4.42 -11.71 -4.78
CA ASP A 52 4.78 -10.53 -5.58
C ASP A 52 4.15 -9.26 -4.99
N LEU A 53 4.75 -8.10 -5.25
CA LEU A 53 4.23 -6.83 -4.78
C LEU A 53 3.78 -5.95 -5.94
N VAL A 54 2.71 -5.22 -5.67
CA VAL A 54 2.33 -4.04 -6.45
C VAL A 54 2.49 -2.80 -5.59
N CYS A 55 3.00 -1.73 -6.19
CA CYS A 55 3.37 -0.50 -5.50
C CYS A 55 2.76 0.69 -6.23
N VAL A 56 2.32 1.71 -5.47
CA VAL A 56 1.66 2.88 -6.06
C VAL A 56 2.25 4.18 -5.51
N SER A 57 2.53 5.12 -6.41
CA SER A 57 2.76 6.52 -6.08
C SER A 57 1.48 7.31 -6.33
N TYR A 58 0.71 7.56 -5.25
CA TYR A 58 -0.48 8.39 -5.35
C TYR A 58 -0.08 9.87 -5.49
N PRO A 59 -0.65 10.60 -6.46
CA PRO A 59 -0.40 12.04 -6.62
C PRO A 59 -1.28 12.91 -5.71
N ASN A 60 -2.17 12.31 -4.89
CA ASN A 60 -3.12 13.01 -4.05
C ASN A 60 -2.52 13.39 -2.68
N PHE A 61 -3.29 14.10 -1.85
CA PHE A 61 -2.87 14.56 -0.53
C PHE A 61 -2.37 13.42 0.38
N ALA A 62 -3.07 12.28 0.40
CA ALA A 62 -2.64 11.13 1.20
C ALA A 62 -1.29 10.58 0.74
N GLY A 63 -1.08 10.48 -0.58
CA GLY A 63 0.20 10.09 -1.15
C GLY A 63 1.31 11.11 -0.87
N GLY A 64 0.98 12.40 -0.91
CA GLY A 64 1.90 13.48 -0.55
C GLY A 64 2.35 13.36 0.91
N PHE A 65 1.42 13.15 1.83
CA PHE A 65 1.70 12.96 3.25
C PHE A 65 2.66 11.79 3.48
N VAL A 66 2.38 10.61 2.93
CA VAL A 66 3.26 9.45 3.10
C VAL A 66 4.68 9.74 2.58
N THR A 67 4.79 10.39 1.41
CA THR A 67 6.08 10.81 0.83
C THR A 67 6.85 11.79 1.74
N SER A 68 6.17 12.63 2.53
CA SER A 68 6.84 13.54 3.47
C SER A 68 7.65 12.79 4.54
N PHE A 69 7.22 11.59 4.93
CA PHE A 69 7.91 10.78 5.95
C PHE A 69 8.86 9.75 5.32
N SER A 70 8.48 9.13 4.21
CA SER A 70 9.23 8.01 3.62
C SER A 70 10.43 8.43 2.76
N ARG A 71 10.55 9.72 2.41
CA ARG A 71 11.53 10.21 1.42
C ARG A 71 11.49 9.41 0.11
N SER A 72 10.29 9.02 -0.31
CA SER A 72 10.07 8.14 -1.44
C SER A 72 8.81 8.52 -2.20
N ILE A 73 8.80 8.28 -3.50
CA ILE A 73 7.58 8.47 -4.30
C ILE A 73 6.50 7.44 -3.93
N TRP A 74 6.88 6.30 -3.35
CA TRP A 74 5.99 5.21 -3.03
C TRP A 74 5.17 5.55 -1.79
N SER A 75 3.85 5.39 -1.92
CA SER A 75 2.91 5.74 -0.87
C SER A 75 2.01 4.59 -0.45
N HIS A 76 2.03 3.49 -1.19
CA HIS A 76 1.10 2.38 -0.99
C HIS A 76 1.63 1.09 -1.60
N THR A 77 1.30 -0.03 -0.98
CA THR A 77 1.72 -1.38 -1.36
C THR A 77 0.56 -2.38 -1.24
N GLY A 78 0.59 -3.40 -2.08
CA GLY A 78 -0.29 -4.57 -1.99
C GLY A 78 0.49 -5.84 -2.33
N THR A 79 0.05 -6.97 -1.79
CA THR A 79 0.66 -8.28 -2.03
C THR A 79 -0.22 -9.10 -2.96
N ILE A 80 0.37 -9.73 -3.96
CA ILE A 80 -0.34 -10.63 -4.86
C ILE A 80 -0.65 -11.94 -4.16
N TRP A 81 -1.89 -12.38 -4.30
CA TRP A 81 -2.38 -13.70 -3.92
C TRP A 81 -3.07 -14.36 -5.10
N VAL A 82 -2.75 -15.62 -5.36
CA VAL A 82 -3.35 -16.44 -6.41
C VAL A 82 -4.33 -17.40 -5.77
N ASP A 83 -5.58 -17.35 -6.19
CA ASP A 83 -6.59 -18.33 -5.77
C ASP A 83 -6.18 -19.73 -6.26
N PRO A 84 -5.96 -20.71 -5.36
CA PRO A 84 -5.51 -22.03 -5.75
C PRO A 84 -6.55 -22.83 -6.55
N ILE A 85 -7.84 -22.45 -6.48
CA ILE A 85 -8.93 -23.15 -7.19
C ILE A 85 -9.14 -22.53 -8.57
N SER A 86 -9.38 -21.22 -8.63
CA SER A 86 -9.72 -20.53 -9.88
C SER A 86 -8.50 -20.04 -10.66
N ASN A 87 -7.32 -20.03 -10.05
CA ASN A 87 -6.10 -19.43 -10.58
C ASN A 87 -6.25 -17.92 -10.87
N ILE A 88 -7.19 -17.23 -10.23
CA ILE A 88 -7.37 -15.78 -10.37
C ILE A 88 -6.41 -15.04 -9.43
N ARG A 89 -5.82 -13.94 -9.91
CA ARG A 89 -4.92 -13.07 -9.14
C ARG A 89 -5.70 -11.98 -8.42
N TYR A 90 -5.40 -11.79 -7.15
CA TYR A 90 -5.92 -10.72 -6.33
C TYR A 90 -4.79 -9.93 -5.70
N VAL A 91 -5.08 -8.69 -5.34
CA VAL A 91 -4.25 -7.87 -4.48
C VAL A 91 -4.84 -7.92 -3.07
N LEU A 92 -4.01 -8.26 -2.10
CA LEU A 92 -4.28 -8.14 -0.67
C LEU A 92 -3.70 -6.82 -0.20
N GLU A 93 -4.56 -5.91 0.26
CA GLU A 93 -4.14 -4.56 0.68
C GLU A 93 -5.09 -3.95 1.70
N GLY A 94 -4.64 -2.89 2.38
CA GLY A 94 -5.50 -2.00 3.14
C GLY A 94 -5.85 -0.73 2.35
N ALA A 95 -7.11 -0.54 1.92
CA ALA A 95 -7.50 0.62 1.12
C ALA A 95 -8.92 1.10 1.43
N ILE A 96 -9.22 2.36 1.07
CA ILE A 96 -10.58 2.91 1.09
C ILE A 96 -10.89 3.46 -0.30
N TYR A 97 -11.48 2.62 -1.15
CA TYR A 97 -12.00 3.06 -2.43
C TYR A 97 -13.42 3.62 -2.25
N LYS A 98 -13.88 4.42 -3.22
CA LYS A 98 -15.26 4.96 -3.22
C LYS A 98 -16.33 3.86 -3.29
N HIS A 99 -15.95 2.64 -3.67
CA HIS A 99 -16.86 1.50 -3.76
C HIS A 99 -17.07 0.85 -2.39
N ASN A 100 -18.32 0.64 -1.97
CA ASN A 100 -18.65 0.17 -0.61
C ASN A 100 -18.03 -1.19 -0.24
N LYS A 101 -17.82 -2.08 -1.21
CA LYS A 101 -17.17 -3.39 -1.01
C LYS A 101 -15.68 -3.29 -0.72
N TYR A 102 -15.01 -2.24 -1.17
CA TYR A 102 -13.55 -2.14 -1.17
C TYR A 102 -13.08 -1.11 -0.14
N LYS A 103 -13.24 -1.45 1.15
CA LYS A 103 -12.87 -0.65 2.30
C LYS A 103 -12.15 -1.50 3.35
N HIS A 104 -11.15 -0.91 4.02
CA HIS A 104 -10.28 -1.56 5.00
C HIS A 104 -9.36 -2.60 4.37
N PHE A 105 -9.14 -3.75 5.00
CA PHE A 105 -8.34 -4.82 4.43
C PHE A 105 -9.19 -5.62 3.46
N ILE A 106 -8.77 -5.61 2.20
CA ILE A 106 -9.55 -6.13 1.09
C ILE A 106 -8.73 -7.12 0.27
N LYS A 107 -9.47 -8.06 -0.32
CA LYS A 107 -9.03 -8.93 -1.41
C LYS A 107 -9.74 -8.47 -2.67
N ILE A 108 -9.01 -7.81 -3.58
CA ILE A 108 -9.55 -7.18 -4.79
C ILE A 108 -8.95 -7.84 -6.03
N PRO A 109 -9.75 -8.17 -7.07
CA PRO A 109 -9.19 -8.72 -8.31
C PRO A 109 -8.14 -7.78 -8.90
N LEU A 110 -7.02 -8.35 -9.37
CA LEU A 110 -5.87 -7.58 -9.85
C LEU A 110 -6.26 -6.58 -10.95
N GLU A 111 -7.07 -6.99 -11.93
CA GLU A 111 -7.51 -6.12 -13.02
C GLU A 111 -8.34 -4.92 -12.50
N THR A 112 -9.21 -5.16 -11.51
CA THR A 112 -9.98 -4.10 -10.85
C THR A 112 -9.05 -3.13 -10.11
N TRP A 113 -8.04 -3.67 -9.43
CA TRP A 113 -7.05 -2.88 -8.71
C TRP A 113 -6.22 -2.00 -9.66
N LEU A 114 -5.73 -2.56 -10.77
CA LEU A 114 -5.00 -1.82 -11.82
C LEU A 114 -5.88 -0.71 -12.38
N TYR A 115 -7.15 -0.99 -12.65
CA TYR A 115 -8.10 0.02 -13.11
C TYR A 115 -8.28 1.15 -12.11
N PHE A 116 -8.47 0.86 -10.81
CA PHE A 116 -8.63 1.91 -9.79
C PHE A 116 -7.40 2.80 -9.67
N ASN A 117 -6.21 2.23 -9.85
CA ASN A 117 -4.94 2.91 -9.66
C ASN A 117 -4.34 3.48 -10.96
N ARG A 118 -5.04 3.36 -12.11
CA ARG A 118 -4.56 3.73 -13.47
C ARG A 118 -4.04 5.16 -13.66
N LYS A 119 -4.42 6.08 -12.77
CA LYS A 119 -3.98 7.50 -12.82
C LYS A 119 -2.70 7.76 -12.02
N SER A 120 -2.19 6.74 -11.33
CA SER A 120 -0.98 6.78 -10.52
C SER A 120 0.17 6.08 -11.25
N ILE A 121 1.40 6.32 -10.78
CA ILE A 121 2.53 5.45 -11.14
C ILE A 121 2.34 4.14 -10.38
N ILE A 122 2.22 3.04 -11.11
CA ILE A 122 2.20 1.69 -10.54
C ILE A 122 3.51 0.99 -10.90
N ALA A 123 4.09 0.30 -9.93
CA ALA A 123 5.16 -0.63 -10.15
C ALA A 123 4.79 -2.04 -9.68
N TYR A 124 5.47 -3.00 -10.28
CA TYR A 124 5.45 -4.41 -9.93
C TYR A 124 6.84 -4.83 -9.45
N LYS A 125 6.88 -5.67 -8.42
CA LYS A 125 8.09 -6.32 -7.94
C LYS A 125 7.86 -7.82 -7.86
N LYS A 126 8.71 -8.56 -8.56
CA LYS A 126 8.68 -10.02 -8.56
C LYS A 126 9.41 -10.56 -7.34
N TYR A 127 8.74 -11.39 -6.57
CA TYR A 127 9.30 -12.17 -5.49
C TYR A 127 10.24 -13.24 -6.06
N ILE A 128 11.41 -13.38 -5.43
CA ILE A 128 12.44 -14.35 -5.81
C ILE A 128 12.75 -15.17 -4.55
N GLY A 129 12.28 -16.40 -4.51
CA GLY A 129 12.47 -17.32 -3.39
C GLY A 129 11.64 -18.59 -3.54
N PRO A 130 11.55 -19.43 -2.49
CA PRO A 130 10.71 -20.63 -2.48
C PRO A 130 9.24 -20.32 -2.73
N ALA A 131 8.51 -21.24 -3.39
CA ALA A 131 7.09 -21.09 -3.64
C ALA A 131 6.30 -20.88 -2.33
N ILE A 132 5.40 -19.91 -2.32
CA ILE A 132 4.57 -19.59 -1.15
C ILE A 132 3.18 -20.20 -1.34
N ASP A 133 2.71 -20.95 -0.34
CA ASP A 133 1.38 -21.55 -0.36
C ASP A 133 0.26 -20.50 -0.30
N SER A 134 -0.65 -20.54 -1.29
CA SER A 134 -1.82 -19.67 -1.35
C SER A 134 -2.73 -19.82 -0.14
N ASN A 135 -2.92 -21.05 0.35
CA ASN A 135 -3.82 -21.30 1.48
C ASN A 135 -3.24 -20.71 2.77
N PHE A 136 -1.92 -20.81 2.95
CA PHE A 136 -1.24 -20.18 4.06
C PHE A 136 -1.37 -18.64 4.04
N ILE A 137 -1.13 -17.99 2.90
CA ILE A 137 -1.35 -16.54 2.74
C ILE A 137 -2.79 -16.16 3.10
N ASP A 138 -3.78 -16.87 2.55
CA ASP A 138 -5.20 -16.57 2.84
C ASP A 138 -5.48 -16.76 4.34
N SER A 139 -4.95 -17.81 4.97
CA SER A 139 -5.14 -18.06 6.40
C SER A 139 -4.62 -16.92 7.29
N ILE A 140 -3.51 -16.28 6.92
CA ILE A 140 -2.98 -15.10 7.60
C ILE A 140 -3.89 -13.90 7.32
N TYR A 141 -4.24 -13.66 6.06
CA TYR A 141 -5.13 -12.56 5.65
C TYR A 141 -6.48 -12.60 6.37
N GLN A 142 -7.12 -13.77 6.48
CA GLN A 142 -8.44 -13.94 7.12
C GLN A 142 -8.45 -13.44 8.57
N GLN A 143 -7.31 -13.48 9.25
CA GLN A 143 -7.20 -12.95 10.61
C GLN A 143 -7.50 -11.43 10.60
N TYR A 144 -7.18 -10.71 9.54
CA TYR A 144 -7.31 -9.25 9.47
C TYR A 144 -8.64 -8.75 8.88
N ASN A 145 -9.59 -9.63 8.58
CA ASN A 145 -10.91 -9.24 8.03
C ASN A 145 -11.66 -8.18 8.85
N ASN A 146 -11.53 -8.23 10.18
CA ASN A 146 -12.18 -7.28 11.09
C ASN A 146 -11.29 -6.09 11.46
N CYS A 147 -10.04 -6.06 10.97
CA CYS A 147 -9.13 -4.94 11.21
C CYS A 147 -9.57 -3.75 10.36
N LYS A 148 -9.49 -2.54 10.90
CA LYS A 148 -9.82 -1.32 10.17
C LYS A 148 -8.56 -0.68 9.62
N LEU A 149 -8.63 -0.16 8.40
CA LEU A 149 -7.57 0.72 7.91
C LEU A 149 -7.47 1.96 8.81
N GLU A 150 -6.28 2.18 9.34
CA GLU A 150 -5.92 3.41 10.05
C GLU A 150 -5.67 4.51 9.03
N GLY A 151 -6.46 5.59 9.14
CA GLY A 151 -6.27 6.79 8.33
C GLY A 151 -5.17 7.68 8.89
N PHE A 152 -5.13 8.93 8.42
CA PHE A 152 -4.22 9.93 8.96
C PHE A 152 -4.63 10.33 10.39
N ASN A 153 -3.70 10.19 11.35
CA ASN A 153 -3.82 10.67 12.72
C ASN A 153 -2.46 10.67 13.43
N PHE A 154 -2.43 11.12 14.69
CA PHE A 154 -1.22 11.21 15.52
C PHE A 154 -0.47 9.87 15.73
N LEU A 155 -1.12 8.71 15.55
CA LEU A 155 -0.48 7.41 15.66
C LEU A 155 0.57 7.19 14.56
N TRP A 156 0.56 7.97 13.48
CA TRP A 156 1.62 7.96 12.47
C TRP A 156 2.99 8.38 13.02
N ALA A 157 3.05 9.05 14.17
CA ALA A 157 4.31 9.33 14.86
C ALA A 157 5.09 8.05 15.23
N ARG A 158 4.42 6.90 15.36
CA ARG A 158 5.10 5.63 15.67
C ARG A 158 6.09 5.20 14.59
N PHE A 159 5.88 5.60 13.34
CA PHE A 159 6.79 5.31 12.23
C PHE A 159 8.13 6.06 12.33
N LEU A 160 8.21 7.10 13.16
CA LEU A 160 9.45 7.83 13.40
C LEU A 160 10.42 7.09 14.33
N PHE A 161 9.97 6.00 14.96
CA PHE A 161 10.77 5.24 15.91
C PHE A 161 11.12 3.86 15.35
N ASP A 162 12.42 3.66 15.15
CA ASP A 162 12.97 2.35 14.83
C ASP A 162 12.98 1.48 16.09
N LYS A 163 12.33 0.32 16.04
CA LYS A 163 12.15 -0.56 17.20
C LYS A 163 12.42 -2.00 16.82
N ASP A 164 13.19 -2.68 17.67
CA ASP A 164 13.42 -4.11 17.58
C ASP A 164 12.10 -4.88 17.67
N TYR A 165 12.11 -6.07 17.07
CA TYR A 165 10.95 -6.95 17.08
C TYR A 165 10.60 -7.41 18.50
N TYR A 166 9.30 -7.44 18.77
CA TYR A 166 8.70 -8.13 19.90
C TYR A 166 7.36 -8.72 19.46
N GLU A 167 6.90 -9.77 20.13
CA GLU A 167 5.56 -10.30 19.91
C GLU A 167 4.52 -9.24 20.25
N TYR A 168 3.83 -8.74 19.22
CA TYR A 168 2.86 -7.68 19.39
C TYR A 168 1.45 -8.25 19.47
N THR A 169 0.63 -7.64 20.32
CA THR A 169 -0.81 -7.88 20.30
C THR A 169 -1.38 -7.29 19.01
N LYS A 170 -2.20 -8.07 18.33
CA LYS A 170 -2.85 -7.66 17.09
C LYS A 170 -3.67 -6.39 17.30
N ASN A 171 -3.34 -5.35 16.52
CA ASN A 171 -4.06 -4.09 16.56
C ASN A 171 -5.39 -4.21 15.81
N SER A 172 -6.43 -3.59 16.36
CA SER A 172 -7.73 -3.44 15.69
C SER A 172 -7.68 -2.49 14.49
N LYS A 173 -6.58 -1.73 14.37
CA LYS A 173 -6.31 -0.81 13.28
C LYS A 173 -4.87 -0.89 12.79
N LEU A 174 -4.68 -0.89 11.48
CA LEU A 174 -3.38 -0.95 10.83
C LEU A 174 -3.39 -0.05 9.59
N THR A 175 -2.25 0.50 9.22
CA THR A 175 -2.08 1.14 7.91
C THR A 175 -1.90 0.09 6.81
N CYS A 176 -2.00 0.49 5.55
CA CYS A 176 -1.74 -0.39 4.41
C CYS A 176 -0.36 -1.02 4.44
N LEU A 177 0.66 -0.23 4.79
CA LEU A 177 2.04 -0.66 4.84
C LEU A 177 2.30 -1.66 5.94
N GLU A 178 1.79 -1.38 7.15
CA GLU A 178 1.97 -2.29 8.28
C GLU A 178 1.43 -3.67 7.96
N PHE A 179 0.26 -3.73 7.31
CA PHE A 179 -0.30 -5.00 6.87
C PHE A 179 0.59 -5.71 5.84
N THR A 180 1.15 -4.99 4.86
CA THR A 180 2.12 -5.58 3.90
C THR A 180 3.35 -6.15 4.63
N VAL A 181 3.90 -5.44 5.61
CA VAL A 181 5.06 -5.90 6.38
C VAL A 181 4.71 -7.10 7.24
N ILE A 182 3.58 -7.05 7.96
CA ILE A 182 3.08 -8.15 8.78
C ILE A 182 2.90 -9.40 7.92
N LEU A 183 2.20 -9.29 6.79
CA LEU A 183 1.98 -10.41 5.88
C LEU A 183 3.31 -10.99 5.40
N GLY A 184 4.25 -10.14 4.97
CA GLY A 184 5.57 -10.57 4.54
C GLY A 184 6.43 -11.21 5.64
N GLN A 185 6.29 -10.76 6.89
CA GLN A 185 6.95 -11.39 8.06
C GLN A 185 6.34 -12.76 8.40
N GLU A 186 5.02 -12.90 8.31
CA GLU A 186 4.35 -14.17 8.60
C GLU A 186 4.60 -15.24 7.53
N ILE A 187 4.80 -14.84 6.26
CA ILE A 187 5.14 -15.76 5.17
C ILE A 187 6.65 -15.89 4.92
N ASN A 188 7.49 -15.45 5.86
CA ASN A 188 8.95 -15.56 5.83
C ASN A 188 9.62 -14.88 4.62
N ILE A 189 9.06 -13.79 4.10
CA ILE A 189 9.75 -12.93 3.13
C ILE A 189 10.67 -11.95 3.86
N TYR A 190 10.13 -11.27 4.88
CA TYR A 190 10.87 -10.31 5.69
C TYR A 190 11.29 -10.91 7.02
N LYS A 191 12.46 -10.52 7.51
CA LYS A 191 12.87 -10.87 8.87
C LYS A 191 11.98 -10.21 9.91
N LYS A 192 11.82 -10.90 11.03
CA LYS A 192 11.24 -10.38 12.27
C LYS A 192 12.35 -9.76 13.14
N ASP A 193 13.12 -8.84 12.57
CA ASP A 193 14.18 -8.07 13.26
C ASP A 193 13.63 -6.76 13.85
N LYS A 194 12.67 -6.13 13.17
CA LYS A 194 11.96 -4.92 13.60
C LYS A 194 10.46 -5.12 13.59
N ILE A 195 9.74 -4.31 14.37
CA ILE A 195 8.28 -4.28 14.33
C ILE A 195 7.78 -3.64 13.02
N TYR A 196 6.62 -4.08 12.54
CA TYR A 196 6.01 -3.63 11.29
C TYR A 196 5.84 -2.11 11.15
N CYS A 197 5.73 -1.38 12.26
CA CYS A 197 5.56 0.06 12.26
C CYS A 197 6.88 0.83 12.23
N SER A 198 8.03 0.15 12.19
CA SER A 198 9.35 0.76 11.96
C SER A 198 9.72 0.84 10.47
N TYR A 199 8.80 0.45 9.59
CA TYR A 199 9.01 0.44 8.16
C TYR A 199 8.21 1.53 7.45
N PHE A 200 8.78 2.08 6.38
CA PHE A 200 8.14 2.99 5.43
C PHE A 200 8.01 2.30 4.06
N PRO A 201 7.19 2.84 3.13
CA PRO A 201 7.04 2.21 1.81
C PRO A 201 8.37 2.11 1.05
N ASP A 202 9.28 3.06 1.24
CA ASP A 202 10.60 3.04 0.62
C ASP A 202 11.41 1.81 1.05
N HIS A 203 11.28 1.37 2.31
CA HIS A 203 11.97 0.18 2.80
C HIS A 203 11.51 -1.08 2.07
N VAL A 204 10.20 -1.20 1.83
CA VAL A 204 9.60 -2.35 1.13
C VAL A 204 9.88 -2.28 -0.38
N VAL A 205 9.64 -1.12 -1.01
CA VAL A 205 9.73 -0.99 -2.46
C VAL A 205 11.18 -0.90 -2.95
N ASN A 206 12.12 -0.39 -2.16
CA ASN A 206 13.52 -0.26 -2.54
C ASN A 206 14.44 -1.29 -1.87
N ASN A 207 13.89 -2.39 -1.35
CA ASN A 207 14.66 -3.51 -0.77
C ASN A 207 15.56 -3.09 0.41
N LYS A 208 15.16 -2.10 1.21
CA LYS A 208 15.90 -1.70 2.43
C LYS A 208 15.43 -2.47 3.67
N ILE A 209 14.30 -3.18 3.59
CA ILE A 209 13.86 -4.14 4.60
C ILE A 209 14.74 -5.41 4.55
N SER A 210 15.04 -5.98 5.70
CA SER A 210 15.81 -7.23 5.80
C SER A 210 15.01 -8.43 5.32
N PHE A 211 15.57 -9.20 4.38
CA PHE A 211 14.97 -10.43 3.88
C PHE A 211 15.40 -11.67 4.66
N CYS A 212 14.53 -12.68 4.70
CA CYS A 212 14.91 -14.02 5.12
C CYS A 212 15.91 -14.66 4.15
N GLU A 213 16.60 -15.70 4.59
CA GLU A 213 17.59 -16.39 3.76
C GLU A 213 16.95 -16.98 2.48
N GLY A 214 17.62 -16.83 1.34
CA GLY A 214 17.15 -17.33 0.05
C GLY A 214 15.99 -16.52 -0.57
N VAL A 215 15.62 -15.37 0.02
CA VAL A 215 14.53 -14.51 -0.45
C VAL A 215 15.05 -13.14 -0.90
N SER A 216 14.49 -12.61 -1.98
CA SER A 216 14.65 -11.22 -2.41
C SER A 216 13.49 -10.76 -3.29
N TYR A 217 13.51 -9.49 -3.71
CA TYR A 217 12.65 -8.99 -4.79
C TYR A 217 13.47 -8.40 -5.93
N SER A 218 12.91 -8.49 -7.14
CA SER A 218 13.39 -7.72 -8.28
C SER A 218 13.35 -6.21 -8.02
N SER A 219 14.09 -5.45 -8.84
CA SER A 219 13.89 -4.00 -8.90
C SER A 219 12.45 -3.67 -9.34
N PRO A 220 11.88 -2.54 -8.88
CA PRO A 220 10.54 -2.13 -9.29
C PRO A 220 10.50 -1.81 -10.78
N ILE A 221 9.55 -2.43 -11.48
CA ILE A 221 9.28 -2.20 -12.91
C ILE A 221 7.97 -1.45 -13.01
N LYS A 222 7.94 -0.33 -13.75
CA LYS A 222 6.69 0.39 -13.99
C LYS A 222 5.78 -0.46 -14.88
N ILE A 223 4.54 -0.65 -14.45
CA ILE A 223 3.54 -1.34 -15.27
C ILE A 223 3.07 -0.38 -16.36
N LYS A 224 3.31 -0.72 -17.63
CA LYS A 224 2.64 -0.11 -18.78
C LYS A 224 1.24 -0.69 -18.85
N TYR A 225 0.23 0.15 -18.67
CA TYR A 225 -1.14 -0.28 -18.81
C TYR A 225 -1.44 -0.61 -20.27
N GLN A 226 -1.91 -1.83 -20.53
CA GLN A 226 -2.84 -2.03 -21.62
C GLN A 226 -4.23 -1.80 -21.05
N ILE A 227 -4.96 -0.83 -21.62
CA ILE A 227 -6.41 -0.83 -21.52
C ILE A 227 -6.84 -1.98 -22.43
N THR A 228 -6.69 -3.24 -21.99
CA THR A 228 -7.43 -4.32 -22.64
C THR A 228 -8.87 -4.11 -22.24
N ASP A 229 -9.61 -3.53 -23.17
CA ASP A 229 -11.05 -3.45 -23.15
C ASP A 229 -11.64 -4.83 -22.77
N THR A 230 -12.72 -4.80 -21.98
CA THR A 230 -13.87 -5.72 -22.00
C THR A 230 -14.10 -6.80 -20.92
N VAL A 231 -13.13 -7.41 -20.23
CA VAL A 231 -13.48 -8.75 -19.64
C VAL A 231 -13.93 -8.82 -18.17
N LEU A 232 -13.46 -8.01 -17.23
CA LEU A 232 -13.96 -8.13 -15.85
C LEU A 232 -14.42 -6.79 -15.32
N LEU A 233 -15.73 -6.59 -15.43
CA LEU A 233 -16.64 -6.19 -14.35
C LEU A 233 -18.03 -5.84 -14.92
N ARG A 234 -18.67 -6.62 -15.80
CA ARG A 234 -20.09 -6.33 -16.14
C ARG A 234 -21.01 -6.40 -14.90
N GLU A 235 -20.62 -7.15 -13.87
CA GLU A 235 -21.34 -7.23 -12.59
C GLU A 235 -20.93 -6.13 -11.59
N ASP A 236 -19.64 -5.81 -11.39
CA ASP A 236 -19.29 -4.66 -10.54
C ASP A 236 -19.58 -3.31 -11.26
N ILE A 237 -19.56 -3.22 -12.60
CA ILE A 237 -19.89 -2.00 -13.38
C ILE A 237 -21.40 -1.76 -13.46
N LYS A 238 -22.27 -2.77 -13.31
CA LYS A 238 -23.73 -2.51 -13.18
C LYS A 238 -24.04 -1.60 -11.98
N ASN A 239 -23.21 -1.65 -10.93
CA ASN A 239 -23.24 -0.71 -9.81
C ASN A 239 -22.57 0.66 -10.12
N TYR A 240 -21.83 0.80 -11.22
CA TYR A 240 -21.14 2.04 -11.64
C TYR A 240 -21.99 3.02 -12.46
N LYS A 241 -23.16 2.64 -12.99
CA LYS A 241 -23.98 3.55 -13.83
C LYS A 241 -24.53 4.80 -13.12
N LYS A 242 -24.32 4.95 -11.80
CA LYS A 242 -24.67 6.17 -11.05
C LYS A 242 -23.52 7.17 -10.82
N PHE A 243 -22.28 6.90 -11.26
CA PHE A 243 -21.12 7.68 -10.80
C PHE A 243 -20.66 8.84 -11.72
N TRP A 244 -21.29 9.03 -12.88
CA TRP A 244 -20.97 10.14 -13.81
C TRP A 244 -22.22 10.88 -14.32
N LYS A 245 -23.22 11.06 -13.44
CA LYS A 245 -24.09 12.23 -13.55
C LYS A 245 -23.64 13.24 -12.52
N ASN A 246 -22.76 14.14 -12.96
CA ASN A 246 -22.94 15.55 -12.59
C ASN A 246 -23.95 16.11 -13.59
#